data_AF-A0A0J6WGF4-F1
#
_entry.id   AF-A0A0J6WGF4-F1
#
_cell.length_a   1.000
_cell.length_b   1.000
_cell.length_c   1.000
_cell.angle_alpha   90.00
_cell.angle_beta   90.00
_cell.angle_gamma   90.00
#
_symmetry.space_group_name_H-M   'P 1'
#
loop_
_entity.id
_entity.type
_entity.pdbx_description
1 polymer ?
#
loop_
_entity_poly.entity_id
_entity_poly.type
_entity_poly.pdbx_seq_one_letter_code
_entity_poly.pdbx_strand_id
1 'polypeptide(L)'
;MFAYPYSQLFKLDRVRPAMVADGLAELQIRWPNVPVVFCETRQLAEEYTYRFLAAANAWAITEHAAMQRISPIRVDIAHLDQAPAAPTPSTAEVRAWARSTGLPVPDRGRLRPEIWAAWYDTNSSNRT
;
A
#
# COMPACT_ATOMS: atom_id res chain seq x y z
N MET A 1 5.85 24.42 -21.11
CA MET A 1 5.18 23.39 -20.28
C MET A 1 4.56 24.12 -19.11
N PHE A 2 3.23 24.29 -19.10
CA PHE A 2 2.53 24.93 -17.98
C PHE A 2 2.39 23.88 -16.87
N ALA A 3 3.10 24.06 -15.76
CA ALA A 3 2.94 23.23 -14.58
C ALA A 3 1.93 23.90 -13.65
N TYR A 4 0.82 23.23 -13.37
CA TYR A 4 -0.12 23.70 -12.36
C TYR A 4 0.35 23.25 -10.97
N PRO A 5 0.35 24.15 -9.97
CA PRO A 5 0.64 23.78 -8.58
C PRO A 5 -0.37 22.74 -8.08
N TYR A 6 0.08 21.76 -7.31
CA TYR A 6 -0.78 20.75 -6.70
C TYR A 6 -1.82 21.37 -5.78
N SER A 7 -1.53 22.48 -5.08
CA SER A 7 -2.53 23.18 -4.25
C SER A 7 -3.71 23.77 -5.03
N GLN A 8 -3.55 24.05 -6.33
CA GLN A 8 -4.63 24.59 -7.16
C GLN A 8 -5.73 23.54 -7.41
N LEU A 9 -5.39 22.26 -7.33
CA LEU A 9 -6.33 21.16 -7.46
C LEU A 9 -7.41 21.21 -6.36
N PHE A 10 -7.08 21.72 -5.17
CA PHE A 10 -8.02 21.88 -4.06
C PHE A 10 -8.94 23.11 -4.18
N LYS A 11 -8.78 23.91 -5.23
CA LYS A 11 -9.65 25.06 -5.54
C LYS A 11 -10.68 24.73 -6.63
N LEU A 12 -10.75 23.48 -7.08
CA LEU A 12 -11.71 23.05 -8.08
C LEU A 12 -13.13 23.01 -7.49
N ASP A 13 -14.06 23.74 -8.11
CA ASP A 13 -15.46 23.79 -7.66
C ASP A 13 -16.37 22.79 -8.39
N ARG A 14 -15.89 22.24 -9.52
CA ARG A 14 -16.70 21.42 -10.43
C ARG A 14 -16.59 19.92 -10.17
N VAL A 15 -15.46 19.49 -9.62
CA VAL A 15 -15.13 18.09 -9.33
C VAL A 15 -14.55 18.06 -7.93
N ARG A 16 -14.86 17.01 -7.16
CA ARG A 16 -14.29 16.82 -5.83
C ARG A 16 -12.76 16.77 -5.94
N PRO A 17 -12.03 17.69 -5.30
CA PRO A 17 -10.57 17.71 -5.40
C PRO A 17 -9.91 16.38 -5.03
N ALA A 18 -10.39 15.72 -3.98
CA ALA A 18 -9.86 14.41 -3.56
C ALA A 18 -9.85 13.38 -4.70
N MET A 19 -10.91 13.32 -5.51
CA MET A 19 -10.99 12.40 -6.66
C MET A 19 -9.92 12.70 -7.71
N VAL A 20 -9.66 13.97 -7.98
CA VAL A 20 -8.62 14.37 -8.95
C VAL A 20 -7.23 14.06 -8.41
N ALA A 21 -7.01 14.24 -7.10
CA ALA A 21 -5.76 13.91 -6.43
C ALA A 21 -5.48 12.39 -6.46
N ASP A 22 -6.50 11.58 -6.20
CA ASP A 22 -6.41 10.12 -6.28
C ASP A 22 -6.14 9.67 -7.73
N GLY A 23 -6.86 10.24 -8.70
CA GLY A 23 -6.64 9.96 -10.11
C GLY A 23 -5.24 10.36 -10.60
N LEU A 24 -4.66 11.44 -10.07
CA LEU A 24 -3.29 11.83 -10.39
C LEU A 24 -2.26 10.81 -9.90
N ALA A 25 -2.46 10.28 -8.69
CA ALA A 25 -1.63 9.22 -8.13
C ALA A 25 -1.70 7.94 -8.98
N GLU A 26 -2.91 7.51 -9.37
CA GLU A 26 -3.12 6.37 -10.27
C GLU A 26 -2.44 6.57 -11.64
N LEU A 27 -2.56 7.77 -12.21
CA LEU A 27 -1.91 8.14 -13.47
C LEU A 27 -0.39 8.00 -13.39
N GLN A 28 0.23 8.44 -12.29
CA GLN A 28 1.68 8.34 -12.13
C GLN A 28 2.15 6.88 -12.05
N ILE A 29 1.38 5.99 -11.42
CA ILE A 29 1.69 4.56 -11.34
C ILE A 29 1.58 3.91 -12.72
N ARG A 30 0.53 4.27 -13.47
CA ARG A 30 0.28 3.70 -14.80
C ARG A 30 1.27 4.21 -15.85
N TRP A 31 1.73 5.45 -15.72
CA TRP A 31 2.65 6.11 -16.65
C TRP A 31 3.83 6.76 -15.91
N PRO A 32 4.82 5.96 -15.46
CA PRO A 32 5.95 6.45 -14.66
C PRO A 32 6.87 7.43 -15.39
N ASN A 33 6.79 7.49 -16.72
CA ASN A 33 7.52 8.46 -17.53
C ASN A 33 6.98 9.90 -17.40
N VAL A 34 5.84 10.10 -16.72
CA VAL A 34 5.29 11.43 -16.44
C VAL A 34 5.82 11.88 -15.06
N PRO A 35 6.81 12.78 -14.98
CA PRO A 35 7.35 13.21 -13.70
C PRO A 35 6.35 14.10 -12.96
N VAL A 36 5.90 13.65 -11.78
CA VAL A 36 5.17 14.49 -10.82
C VAL A 36 6.16 14.94 -9.73
N VAL A 37 6.45 16.24 -9.69
CA VAL A 37 7.42 16.83 -8.76
C VAL A 37 6.68 17.74 -7.78
N PHE A 38 6.85 17.51 -6.48
CA PHE A 38 6.25 18.35 -5.43
C PHE A 38 7.21 19.44 -4.99
N CYS A 39 6.91 20.68 -5.39
CA CYS A 39 7.71 21.87 -5.09
C CYS A 39 7.00 22.86 -4.15
N GLU A 40 5.99 22.41 -3.40
CA GLU A 40 5.22 23.27 -2.49
C GLU A 40 5.59 23.03 -1.03
N THR A 41 4.60 22.83 -0.15
CA THR A 41 4.82 22.63 1.28
C THR A 41 5.03 21.16 1.60
N ARG A 42 5.72 20.89 2.73
CA ARG A 42 5.89 19.52 3.26
C ARG A 42 4.56 18.79 3.44
N GLN A 43 3.53 19.48 3.95
CA GLN A 43 2.24 18.87 4.23
C GLN A 43 1.55 18.35 2.96
N LEU A 44 1.60 19.13 1.87
CA LEU A 44 1.02 18.71 0.58
C LEU A 44 1.80 17.56 -0.04
N ALA A 45 3.12 17.54 0.12
CA ALA A 45 3.96 16.43 -0.32
C ALA A 45 3.65 15.13 0.46
N GLU A 46 3.42 15.22 1.77
CA GLU A 46 3.03 14.07 2.60
C GLU A 46 1.67 13.53 2.18
N GLU A 47 0.66 14.39 2.01
CA GLU A 47 -0.66 13.96 1.54
C GLU A 47 -0.57 13.23 0.20
N TYR A 48 0.17 13.79 -0.76
CA TYR A 48 0.35 13.13 -2.05
C TYR A 48 1.06 11.79 -1.91
N THR A 49 2.11 11.71 -1.07
CA THR A 49 2.84 10.47 -0.84
C THR A 49 1.90 9.37 -0.32
N TYR A 50 1.00 9.70 0.61
CA TYR A 50 0.00 8.75 1.08
C TYR A 50 -0.94 8.29 -0.04
N ARG A 51 -1.44 9.21 -0.88
CA ARG A 51 -2.31 8.86 -2.01
C ARG A 51 -1.60 8.00 -3.05
N PHE A 52 -0.35 8.34 -3.39
CA PHE A 52 0.50 7.57 -4.28
C PHE A 52 0.71 6.15 -3.77
N LEU A 53 1.09 6.00 -2.49
CA LEU A 53 1.30 4.68 -1.89
C LEU A 53 0.00 3.87 -1.82
N ALA A 54 -1.14 4.50 -1.52
CA ALA A 54 -2.44 3.85 -1.53
C ALA A 54 -2.82 3.36 -2.94
N ALA A 55 -2.68 4.21 -3.95
CA ALA A 55 -2.93 3.84 -5.34
C ALA A 55 -1.97 2.74 -5.81
N ALA A 56 -0.69 2.78 -5.41
CA ALA A 56 0.31 1.78 -5.77
C ALA A 56 -0.02 0.43 -5.14
N ASN A 57 -0.48 0.44 -3.89
CA ASN A 57 -0.95 -0.76 -3.20
C ASN A 57 -2.19 -1.34 -3.90
N ALA A 58 -3.20 -0.51 -4.22
CA ALA A 58 -4.39 -0.95 -4.93
C ALA A 58 -4.04 -1.54 -6.31
N TRP A 59 -3.15 -0.88 -7.05
CA TRP A 59 -2.68 -1.36 -8.34
C TRP A 59 -1.92 -2.69 -8.22
N ALA A 60 -1.02 -2.83 -7.24
CA ALA A 60 -0.29 -4.09 -7.01
C ALA A 60 -1.23 -5.25 -6.67
N ILE A 61 -2.30 -5.01 -5.91
CA ILE A 61 -3.30 -6.03 -5.55
C ILE A 61 -4.15 -6.42 -6.76
N THR A 62 -4.58 -5.44 -7.56
CA THR A 62 -5.60 -5.65 -8.60
C THR A 62 -5.02 -5.99 -9.98
N GLU A 63 -3.93 -5.35 -10.40
CA GLU A 63 -3.38 -5.49 -11.75
C GLU A 63 -2.85 -6.91 -11.99
N HIS A 64 -2.18 -7.51 -11.00
CA HIS A 64 -1.68 -8.89 -11.13
C HIS A 64 -2.83 -9.88 -11.38
N ALA A 65 -3.92 -9.77 -10.60
CA ALA A 65 -5.12 -10.60 -10.78
C ALA A 65 -5.84 -10.30 -12.11
N ALA A 66 -5.75 -9.06 -12.62
CA ALA A 66 -6.34 -8.67 -13.91
C ALA A 66 -5.54 -9.20 -15.10
N MET A 67 -4.21 -9.05 -15.09
CA MET A 67 -3.33 -9.52 -16.16
C MET A 67 -3.36 -11.06 -16.31
N GLN A 68 -3.49 -11.80 -15.22
CA GLN A 68 -3.68 -13.25 -15.25
C GLN A 68 -5.00 -13.70 -15.91
N ARG A 69 -6.05 -12.88 -15.84
CA ARG A 69 -7.36 -13.20 -16.44
C ARG A 69 -7.43 -12.87 -17.93
N ILE A 70 -6.68 -11.87 -18.38
CA ILE A 70 -6.76 -11.34 -19.75
C ILE A 70 -5.77 -12.06 -20.68
N SER A 71 -4.62 -12.50 -20.19
CA SER A 71 -3.61 -13.14 -21.03
C SER A 71 -3.82 -14.65 -21.17
N PRO A 72 -3.88 -15.20 -22.41
CA PRO A 72 -3.89 -16.65 -22.64
C PRO A 72 -2.52 -17.31 -22.39
N ILE A 73 -1.46 -16.51 -22.28
CA ILE A 73 -0.10 -16.94 -21.95
C ILE A 73 0.17 -16.54 -20.50
N ARG A 74 0.74 -17.44 -19.69
CA ARG A 74 1.23 -17.13 -18.34
C ARG A 74 2.30 -16.04 -18.48
N VAL A 75 1.92 -14.79 -18.22
CA VAL A 75 2.86 -13.68 -18.21
C VAL A 75 3.64 -13.82 -16.91
N ASP A 76 4.94 -14.07 -16.99
CA ASP A 76 5.83 -13.93 -15.83
C ASP A 76 5.98 -12.43 -15.54
N ILE A 77 5.06 -11.91 -14.73
CA ILE A 77 5.02 -10.52 -14.28
C ILE A 77 5.98 -10.37 -13.08
N ALA A 78 7.18 -10.92 -13.21
CA ALA A 78 8.17 -10.96 -12.14
C ALA A 78 8.69 -9.57 -11.75
N HIS A 79 8.41 -8.54 -12.55
CA HIS A 79 8.93 -7.18 -12.32
C HIS A 79 8.17 -6.40 -11.24
N LEU A 80 6.94 -6.80 -10.90
CA LEU A 80 6.12 -6.11 -9.88
C LEU A 80 6.22 -6.79 -8.50
N ASP A 81 6.55 -8.08 -8.47
CA ASP A 81 6.76 -8.86 -7.24
C ASP A 81 8.13 -8.62 -6.58
N GLN A 82 8.97 -7.74 -7.15
CA GLN A 82 10.26 -7.35 -6.56
C GLN A 82 10.15 -6.34 -5.41
N ALA A 83 8.92 -5.95 -5.02
CA ALA A 83 8.73 -5.19 -3.79
C ALA A 83 9.29 -6.00 -2.61
N PRO A 84 10.10 -5.39 -1.73
CA PRO A 84 10.60 -6.09 -0.55
C PRO A 84 9.40 -6.64 0.23
N ALA A 85 9.47 -7.92 0.59
CA ALA A 85 8.45 -8.54 1.42
C ALA A 85 8.20 -7.66 2.64
N ALA A 86 6.93 -7.52 3.03
CA ALA A 86 6.58 -6.79 4.24
C ALA A 86 7.49 -7.26 5.39
N PRO A 87 8.02 -6.35 6.22
CA PRO A 87 8.94 -6.73 7.28
C PRO A 87 8.29 -7.83 8.10
N THR A 88 8.96 -8.98 8.18
CA THR A 88 8.48 -10.10 8.99
C THR A 88 8.31 -9.61 10.41
N PRO A 89 7.15 -9.84 11.04
CA PRO A 89 6.91 -9.36 12.40
C PRO A 89 7.94 -9.97 13.33
N SER A 90 8.46 -9.15 14.22
CA SER A 90 9.35 -9.59 15.27
C SER A 90 8.59 -10.48 16.26
N THR A 91 9.32 -11.39 16.92
CA THR A 91 8.74 -12.18 18.02
C THR A 91 8.21 -11.30 19.17
N ALA A 92 8.69 -10.06 19.31
CA ALA A 92 8.22 -9.12 20.31
C ALA A 92 6.83 -8.58 19.97
N GLU A 93 6.60 -8.21 18.71
CA GLU A 93 5.30 -7.72 18.21
C GLU A 93 4.22 -8.80 18.31
N VAL A 94 4.52 -10.03 17.86
CA VAL A 94 3.58 -11.15 17.95
C VAL A 94 3.25 -11.48 19.41
N ARG A 95 4.21 -11.35 20.33
CA ARG A 95 3.98 -11.56 21.76
C ARG A 95 3.13 -10.45 22.38
N ALA A 96 3.35 -9.19 22.01
CA ALA A 96 2.54 -8.07 22.48
C ALA A 96 1.08 -8.21 22.02
N TRP A 97 0.89 -8.56 20.74
CA TRP A 97 -0.42 -8.88 20.18
C TRP A 97 -1.08 -10.02 20.95
N ALA A 98 -0.41 -11.16 21.10
CA ALA A 98 -0.97 -12.33 21.79
C ALA A 98 -1.45 -12.00 23.21
N ARG A 99 -0.68 -11.21 23.98
CA ARG A 99 -1.10 -10.74 25.31
C ARG A 99 -2.34 -9.83 25.25
N SER A 100 -2.40 -8.93 24.27
CA SER A 100 -3.56 -8.04 24.08
C SER A 100 -4.85 -8.80 23.75
N THR A 101 -4.72 -9.95 23.07
CA THR A 101 -5.84 -10.85 22.73
C THR A 101 -6.15 -11.88 23.83
N GLY A 102 -5.38 -11.90 24.92
CA GLY A 102 -5.56 -12.84 26.03
C GLY A 102 -4.94 -14.23 25.81
N LEU A 103 -4.10 -14.41 24.78
CA LEU A 103 -3.40 -15.67 24.54
C LEU A 103 -2.19 -15.82 25.50
N PRO A 104 -2.04 -16.98 26.16
CA PRO A 104 -0.93 -17.20 27.09
C PRO A 104 0.39 -17.35 26.33
N VAL A 105 1.34 -16.44 26.56
CA VAL A 105 2.66 -16.45 25.92
C VAL A 105 3.79 -16.26 26.94
N PRO A 106 4.92 -16.99 26.80
CA PRO A 106 6.08 -16.78 27.66
C PRO A 106 6.69 -15.38 27.49
N ASP A 107 7.24 -14.82 28.58
CA ASP A 107 7.81 -13.47 28.57
C ASP A 107 9.05 -13.32 27.69
N ARG A 108 9.83 -14.39 27.55
CA ARG A 108 11.03 -14.45 26.71
C ARG A 108 11.10 -15.79 25.98
N GLY A 109 11.82 -15.82 24.88
CA GLY A 109 12.10 -17.03 24.12
C GLY A 109 11.16 -17.23 22.93
N ARG A 110 11.25 -18.41 22.32
CA ARG A 110 10.53 -18.74 21.10
C ARG A 110 9.03 -18.88 21.37
N LEU A 111 8.21 -18.25 20.52
CA LEU A 111 6.76 -18.43 20.56
C LEU A 111 6.39 -19.80 19.99
N ARG A 112 5.31 -20.38 20.53
CA ARG A 112 4.77 -21.64 20.02
C ARG A 112 4.21 -21.47 18.61
N PRO A 113 4.26 -22.50 17.74
CA PRO A 113 3.75 -22.41 16.37
C PRO A 113 2.27 -22.00 16.28
N GLU A 114 1.45 -22.41 17.25
CA GLU A 114 0.03 -22.06 17.34
C GLU A 114 -0.23 -20.55 17.48
N ILE A 115 0.66 -19.82 18.17
CA ILE A 115 0.57 -18.36 18.31
C ILE A 115 0.89 -17.66 16.99
N TRP A 116 1.84 -18.21 16.23
CA TRP A 116 2.16 -17.72 14.89
C TRP A 116 1.02 -17.94 13.92
N ALA A 117 0.40 -19.13 13.94
CA ALA A 117 -0.77 -19.43 13.11
C ALA A 117 -1.92 -18.45 13.39
N ALA A 118 -2.29 -18.26 14.67
CA ALA A 118 -3.35 -17.33 15.06
C ALA A 118 -3.07 -15.87 14.64
N TRP A 119 -1.81 -15.45 14.67
CA TRP A 119 -1.40 -14.13 14.20
C TRP A 119 -1.59 -13.99 12.69
N TYR A 120 -1.17 -14.99 11.91
CA TYR A 120 -1.36 -14.99 10.45
C TYR A 120 -2.83 -15.06 10.07
N ASP A 121 -3.65 -15.84 10.75
CA ASP A 121 -5.10 -15.92 10.49
C ASP A 121 -5.80 -14.58 10.76
N THR A 122 -5.43 -13.91 11.85
CA THR A 122 -5.97 -12.58 12.19
C THR A 122 -5.55 -11.50 11.19
N ASN A 123 -4.27 -11.49 10.81
CA ASN A 123 -3.74 -10.45 9.91
C ASN A 123 -3.97 -10.74 8.43
N SER A 124 -4.28 -11.98 8.05
CA SER A 124 -4.78 -12.29 6.70
C SER A 124 -6.25 -11.90 6.56
N SER A 125 -7.05 -12.08 7.61
CA SER A 125 -8.45 -11.65 7.64
C SER A 125 -8.62 -10.12 7.63
N ASN A 126 -7.62 -9.37 8.11
CA ASN A 126 -7.61 -7.91 8.08
C ASN A 126 -7.13 -7.33 6.72
N ARG A 127 -6.79 -8.19 5.74
CA ARG A 127 -6.39 -7.79 4.37
C ARG A 127 -7.52 -7.92 3.34
N THR A 128 -8.70 -8.38 3.74
CA THR A 128 -9.93 -8.43 2.93
C THR A 128 -10.91 -7.36 3.37
#